data_AF-A0AAE7NX31-F1
#
_entry.id   AF-A0AAE7NX31-F1
#
_cell.length_a   1.000
_cell.length_b   1.000
_cell.length_c   1.000
_cell.angle_alpha   90.00
_cell.angle_beta   90.00
_cell.angle_gamma   90.00
#
_symmetry.space_group_name_H-M   'P 1'
#
loop_
_entity.id
_entity.type
_entity.pdbx_description
1 polymer ?
#
loop_
_entity_poly.entity_id
_entity_poly.type
_entity_poly.pdbx_seq_one_letter_code
_entity_poly.pdbx_strand_id
1 'polypeptide(L)'
;MDNRISEIRKVIRALRVSMREAEAIMHEQINRDEDCTFIAEEIMKMRGVMSELAKERRLLGDTAPIVVASLFISRRPPAPSCIRVTKRHLVPATSRM
;
A
#
# COMPACT_ATOMS: atom_id res chain seq x y z
N MET A 1 22.93 -4.68 -18.20
CA MET A 1 22.16 -3.69 -19.00
C MET A 1 20.91 -4.42 -19.44
N ASP A 2 19.92 -4.36 -18.57
CA ASP A 2 18.84 -5.33 -18.51
C ASP A 2 17.62 -4.59 -19.03
N ASN A 3 17.62 -4.32 -20.34
CA ASN A 3 16.59 -3.52 -21.02
C ASN A 3 15.18 -3.92 -20.56
N ARG A 4 14.96 -5.23 -20.41
CA ARG A 4 13.70 -5.79 -19.92
C ARG A 4 13.35 -5.38 -18.49
N ILE A 5 14.30 -5.41 -17.54
CA ILE A 5 14.06 -4.97 -16.16
C ILE A 5 13.75 -3.46 -16.15
N SER A 6 14.49 -2.64 -16.90
CA SER A 6 14.21 -1.21 -16.98
C SER A 6 12.84 -0.91 -17.57
N GLU A 7 12.43 -1.63 -18.61
CA GLU A 7 11.09 -1.48 -19.21
C GLU A 7 9.99 -1.92 -18.24
N ILE A 8 10.13 -3.07 -17.56
CA ILE A 8 9.18 -3.49 -16.53
C ILE A 8 9.08 -2.44 -15.42
N ARG A 9 10.21 -1.87 -14.97
CA ARG A 9 10.20 -0.79 -13.96
C ARG A 9 9.48 0.45 -14.48
N LYS A 10 9.65 0.84 -15.75
CA LYS A 10 8.93 1.98 -16.37
C LYS A 10 7.44 1.71 -16.43
N VAL A 11 7.03 0.53 -16.92
CA VAL A 11 5.61 0.14 -17.02
C VAL A 11 4.97 0.09 -15.64
N ILE A 12 5.63 -0.49 -14.63
CA ILE A 12 5.13 -0.49 -13.25
C ILE A 12 4.95 0.93 -12.71
N ARG A 13 5.89 1.85 -13.00
CA ARG A 13 5.76 3.26 -12.57
C ARG A 13 4.54 3.92 -13.24
N ALA A 14 4.41 3.78 -14.55
CA ALA A 14 3.29 4.35 -15.29
C ALA A 14 1.95 3.78 -14.81
N LEU A 15 1.85 2.45 -14.69
CA LEU A 15 0.64 1.78 -14.22
C LEU A 15 0.25 2.22 -12.80
N ARG A 16 1.22 2.43 -11.90
CA ARG A 16 0.92 2.97 -10.55
C ARG A 16 0.36 4.39 -10.56
N VAL A 17 0.76 5.22 -11.53
CA VAL A 17 0.18 6.57 -11.69
C VAL A 17 -1.27 6.44 -12.13
N SER A 18 -1.55 5.67 -13.18
CA SER A 18 -2.92 5.43 -13.66
C SER A 18 -3.83 4.80 -12.61
N MET A 19 -3.30 3.85 -11.83
CA MET A 19 -4.04 3.25 -10.72
C MET A 19 -4.44 4.28 -9.66
N ARG A 20 -3.55 5.22 -9.31
CA ARG A 20 -3.85 6.27 -8.33
C ARG A 20 -4.86 7.29 -8.86
N GLU A 21 -4.80 7.59 -10.14
CA GLU A 21 -5.79 8.47 -10.79
C GLU A 21 -7.18 7.82 -10.76
N ALA A 22 -7.28 6.53 -11.09
CA ALA A 22 -8.54 5.80 -10.98
C ALA A 22 -9.05 5.71 -9.53
N GLU A 23 -8.16 5.48 -8.55
CA GLU A 23 -8.53 5.51 -7.13
C GLU A 23 -9.05 6.88 -6.69
N ALA A 24 -8.47 7.98 -7.19
CA ALA A 24 -8.96 9.32 -6.91
C ALA A 24 -10.37 9.55 -7.47
N ILE A 25 -10.62 9.12 -8.71
CA ILE A 25 -11.95 9.19 -9.34
C ILE A 25 -12.95 8.34 -8.54
N MET A 26 -12.58 7.13 -8.14
CA MET A 26 -13.43 6.25 -7.34
C MET A 26 -13.78 6.90 -5.99
N HIS A 27 -12.81 7.54 -5.32
CA HIS A 27 -13.09 8.28 -4.08
C HIS A 27 -14.02 9.46 -4.31
N GLU A 28 -13.91 10.18 -5.42
CA GLU A 28 -14.85 11.26 -5.75
C GLU A 28 -16.28 10.74 -5.97
N GLN A 29 -16.45 9.62 -6.70
CA GLN A 29 -17.75 8.98 -6.90
C GLN A 29 -18.36 8.52 -5.58
N ILE A 30 -17.58 7.86 -4.71
CA ILE A 30 -18.02 7.45 -3.38
C ILE A 30 -18.47 8.64 -2.54
N ASN A 31 -17.71 9.75 -2.56
CA ASN A 31 -18.07 10.95 -1.79
C ASN A 31 -19.36 11.63 -2.29
N ARG A 32 -19.80 11.32 -3.51
CA ARG A 32 -21.05 11.82 -4.11
C ARG A 32 -22.18 10.78 -4.08
N ASP A 33 -21.95 9.63 -3.44
CA ASP A 33 -22.87 8.48 -3.45
C ASP A 33 -23.24 8.00 -4.87
N GLU A 34 -22.31 8.15 -5.82
CA GLU A 34 -22.44 7.70 -7.20
C GLU A 34 -22.02 6.21 -7.35
N ASP A 35 -22.53 5.54 -8.39
CA ASP A 35 -22.09 4.18 -8.71
C ASP A 35 -20.62 4.18 -9.17
N CYS A 36 -19.78 3.44 -8.44
CA CYS A 36 -18.36 3.32 -8.70
C CYS A 36 -17.93 1.94 -9.25
N THR A 37 -18.89 1.07 -9.58
CA THR A 37 -18.64 -0.32 -10.01
C THR A 37 -17.68 -0.38 -11.19
N PHE A 38 -17.88 0.47 -12.20
CA PHE A 38 -17.02 0.51 -13.39
C PHE A 38 -15.56 0.84 -13.07
N ILE A 39 -15.32 1.87 -12.24
CA ILE A 39 -13.96 2.26 -11.84
C ILE A 39 -13.33 1.20 -10.95
N ALA A 40 -14.11 0.59 -10.06
CA ALA A 40 -13.64 -0.51 -9.21
C ALA A 40 -13.19 -1.72 -10.05
N GLU A 41 -13.95 -2.11 -11.06
CA GLU A 41 -13.57 -3.18 -12.00
C GLU A 41 -12.27 -2.85 -12.74
N GLU A 42 -12.11 -1.60 -13.19
CA GLU A 42 -10.92 -1.17 -13.90
C GLU A 42 -9.67 -1.19 -12.99
N ILE A 43 -9.80 -0.77 -11.73
CA ILE A 43 -8.75 -0.91 -10.73
C ILE A 43 -8.36 -2.38 -10.54
N MET A 44 -9.33 -3.30 -10.51
CA MET A 44 -9.04 -4.73 -10.38
C MET A 44 -8.28 -5.29 -11.59
N LYS A 45 -8.62 -4.86 -12.82
CA LYS A 45 -7.86 -5.24 -14.02
C LYS A 45 -6.42 -4.72 -13.95
N MET A 46 -6.24 -3.44 -13.59
CA MET A 46 -4.90 -2.87 -13.40
C MET A 46 -4.09 -3.60 -12.33
N ARG A 47 -4.73 -4.03 -11.23
CA ARG A 47 -4.09 -4.88 -10.18
C ARG A 47 -3.64 -6.22 -10.73
N GLY A 48 -4.40 -6.83 -11.63
CA GLY A 48 -4.01 -8.05 -12.34
C GLY A 48 -2.73 -7.85 -13.14
N VAL A 49 -2.68 -6.81 -13.97
CA VAL A 49 -1.49 -6.45 -14.76
C VAL A 49 -0.28 -6.16 -13.87
N MET A 50 -0.48 -5.41 -12.77
CA MET A 50 0.57 -5.12 -11.79
C MET A 50 1.15 -6.39 -11.16
N SER A 51 0.29 -7.38 -10.86
CA SER A 51 0.71 -8.66 -10.28
C SER A 51 1.61 -9.43 -11.23
N GLU A 52 1.24 -9.52 -12.51
CA GLU A 52 2.06 -10.23 -13.51
C GLU A 52 3.40 -9.54 -13.74
N LEU A 53 3.42 -8.21 -13.88
CA LEU A 53 4.67 -7.44 -13.99
C LEU A 53 5.56 -7.61 -12.76
N ALA A 54 4.97 -7.66 -11.55
CA ALA A 54 5.72 -7.86 -10.32
C ALA A 54 6.31 -9.29 -10.22
N LYS A 55 5.59 -10.31 -10.69
CA LYS A 55 6.10 -11.69 -10.80
C LYS A 55 7.27 -11.74 -11.77
N GLU A 56 7.10 -11.21 -12.98
CA GLU A 56 8.14 -11.18 -14.00
C GLU A 56 9.40 -10.47 -13.50
N ARG A 57 9.24 -9.28 -12.88
CA ARG A 57 10.34 -8.54 -12.27
C ARG A 57 11.09 -9.37 -11.23
N ARG A 58 10.37 -10.11 -10.37
CA ARG A 58 10.96 -10.98 -9.35
C ARG A 58 11.73 -12.15 -9.97
N LEU A 59 11.22 -12.75 -11.04
CA LEU A 59 11.89 -13.82 -11.78
C LEU A 59 13.21 -13.34 -12.40
N LEU A 60 13.26 -12.08 -12.82
CA LEU A 60 14.48 -11.43 -13.33
C LEU A 60 15.45 -10.99 -12.21
N GLY A 61 15.14 -11.27 -10.94
CA GLY A 61 15.99 -10.94 -9.80
C GLY A 61 15.87 -9.49 -9.29
N ASP A 62 15.04 -8.65 -9.92
CA ASP A 62 14.85 -7.27 -9.47
C ASP A 62 13.87 -7.19 -8.29
N THR A 63 14.45 -7.07 -7.11
CA THR A 63 13.77 -6.93 -5.81
C THR A 63 13.84 -5.50 -5.27
N ALA A 64 14.56 -4.60 -5.95
CA ALA A 64 14.70 -3.23 -5.48
C ALA A 64 13.35 -2.49 -5.53
N PRO A 65 13.02 -1.68 -4.50
CA PRO A 65 11.76 -0.97 -4.46
C PRO A 65 11.63 -0.04 -5.68
N ILE A 66 10.42 0.00 -6.25
CA ILE A 66 10.04 1.02 -7.24
C ILE A 66 9.33 2.11 -6.47
N VAL A 67 10.00 3.24 -6.29
CA VAL A 67 9.43 4.40 -5.61
C VAL A 67 8.69 5.27 -6.63
N VAL A 68 7.43 5.56 -6.36
CA VAL A 68 6.63 6.55 -7.10
C VAL A 68 6.24 7.61 -6.08
N ALA A 69 6.65 8.87 -6.33
CA ALA A 69 6.31 9.98 -5.45
C ALA A 69 4.80 9.95 -5.16
N SER A 70 4.42 9.85 -3.89
CA SER A 70 3.03 9.99 -3.48
C SER A 70 2.80 11.45 -3.11
N LEU A 71 1.99 12.16 -3.89
CA LEU A 71 1.47 13.47 -3.49
C LEU A 71 0.36 13.33 -2.43
N PHE A 72 -0.07 12.10 -2.15
CA PHE A 72 -1.07 11.80 -1.13
C PHE A 72 -0.45 11.90 0.27
N ILE A 73 -0.83 12.95 1.00
CA ILE A 73 -0.58 13.04 2.44
C ILE A 73 -1.53 12.04 3.10
N SER A 74 -0.99 10.99 3.72
CA SER A 74 -1.79 10.10 4.56
C SER A 74 -2.48 10.95 5.63
N ARG A 75 -3.79 11.16 5.51
CA ARG A 75 -4.60 11.82 6.56
C ARG A 75 -4.74 10.94 7.80
N ARG A 76 -4.29 9.68 7.74
CA ARG A 76 -4.30 8.78 8.89
C ARG A 76 -3.12 9.16 9.80
N PRO A 77 -3.38 9.60 11.04
CA PRO A 77 -2.33 9.79 12.03
C PRO A 77 -1.57 8.47 12.18
N PRO A 78 -0.23 8.48 12.33
CA PRO A 78 0.50 7.27 12.65
C PRO A 78 -0.12 6.65 13.91
N ALA A 79 -0.43 5.36 13.85
CA ALA A 79 -0.95 4.65 15.03
C ALA A 79 0.04 4.87 16.18
N PRO A 80 -0.41 5.24 17.39
CA PRO A 80 0.49 5.35 18.52
C PRO A 80 1.19 4.01 18.70
N SER A 81 2.53 4.04 18.78
CA SER A 81 3.31 2.86 19.11
C SER A 81 2.73 2.29 20.41
N CYS A 82 2.27 1.04 20.35
CA CYS A 82 1.77 0.34 21.53
C CYS A 82 2.96 0.16 22.49
N ILE A 83 3.16 1.13 23.39
CA ILE A 83 4.11 1.02 24.49
C ILE A 83 3.60 -0.18 25.29
N ARG A 84 4.32 -1.30 25.22
CA ARG A 84 4.04 -2.48 26.04
C ARG A 84 4.00 -2.01 27.48
N VAL A 85 2.80 -1.94 28.05
CA VAL A 85 2.61 -1.68 29.48
C VAL A 85 3.32 -2.82 30.20
N THR A 86 4.49 -2.54 30.75
CA THR A 86 5.20 -3.45 31.64
C THR A 86 4.26 -3.71 32.81
N LYS A 87 3.75 -4.94 32.93
CA LYS A 87 2.90 -5.35 34.06
C LYS A 87 3.63 -4.98 35.34
N ARG A 88 3.05 -4.09 36.15
CA ARG A 88 3.53 -3.81 37.50
C ARG A 88 3.43 -5.12 38.28
N HIS A 89 4.57 -5.60 38.79
CA HIS A 89 4.61 -6.78 39.64
C HIS A 89 3.88 -6.45 40.94
N LEU A 90 2.82 -7.20 41.26
CA LEU A 90 2.19 -7.13 42.57
C LEU A 90 3.23 -7.61 43.61
N VAL A 91 3.55 -6.75 44.57
CA VAL A 91 4.38 -7.10 45.73
C VAL A 91 3.48 -7.87 46.70
N PRO A 92 3.87 -9.07 47.18
CA PRO A 92 3.07 -9.78 48.16
C PRO A 92 3.06 -9.01 49.47
N ALA A 93 1.88 -8.87 50.07
CA ALA A 93 1.71 -8.27 51.39
C ALA A 93 2.51 -9.08 52.41
N THR A 94 3.58 -8.50 52.95
CA THR A 94 4.28 -9.05 54.10
C THR A 94 3.44 -8.81 55.34
N SER A 95 3.07 -9.93 55.96
CA SER A 95 2.49 -10.06 57.29
C SER A 95 3.14 -9.11 58.31
N ARG A 96 2.31 -8.44 59.13
CA ARG A 96 2.73 -7.94 60.45
C ARG A 96 1.82 -8.53 61.52
N MET A 97 2.51 -9.02 62.54
CA MET A 97 2.04 -9.70 63.76
C MET A 97 1.11 -8.85 64.59
#